data_AF-A0A2B7Z4Q4-F1
#
_entry.id   AF-A0A2B7Z4Q4-F1
#
_cell.length_a   1.000
_cell.length_b   1.000
_cell.length_c   1.000
_cell.angle_alpha   90.00
_cell.angle_beta   90.00
_cell.angle_gamma   90.00
#
_symmetry.space_group_name_H-M   'P 1'
#
loop_
_entity.id
_entity.type
_entity.pdbx_description
1 polymer ?
#
loop_
_entity_poly.entity_id
_entity_poly.type
_entity_poly.pdbx_seq_one_letter_code
_entity_poly.pdbx_strand_id
1 'polypeptide(L)'
;MFFFIILALLRLPFSGAIHHMQRRAPAWVNPRDAVRFLRVSNRCSDDISPAIQTQAGFGPAVHGFRLPAGESRLLNVSADWQGRVWGRTNCSFPGVKGTPFRSLGLRGKEEKRDGRACWTGDCGGLLDCKGSGQPPATLAEFTLESESRQTFYDISLVDGYNVAMGIIALLDYPNNTSASQSILPNQTNPVCIGSPHFLARNDDFHMDSDFANATSPTADPKSKQSKSQPHLLPLERSQSLKTVRRWCPWDLQLQPPEKPGYGIYPYPDDHIERPLFNPCYSACAKDNKPEHCCAGKYNSPKKCRPNFYSEKAKKICPDAYSYAYDDETSTFAIPSGSGFEVVFCPMGRSSDILDHLRK
;
A
#
# COMPACT_ATOMS: atom_id res chain seq x y z
N MET A 1 -23.92 37.75 12.37
CA MET A 1 -22.72 37.82 11.51
C MET A 1 -22.08 36.45 11.51
N PHE A 2 -22.30 35.68 10.44
CA PHE A 2 -21.86 34.29 10.29
C PHE A 2 -20.35 34.24 10.11
N PHE A 3 -19.62 33.53 10.98
CA PHE A 3 -18.24 33.13 10.73
C PHE A 3 -18.25 31.68 10.21
N PHE A 4 -18.21 31.52 8.89
CA PHE A 4 -17.87 30.26 8.25
C PHE A 4 -16.36 30.04 8.43
N ILE A 5 -15.98 29.12 9.31
CA ILE A 5 -14.62 28.58 9.35
C ILE A 5 -14.52 27.58 8.21
N ILE A 6 -13.93 28.01 7.10
CA ILE A 6 -13.56 27.13 5.99
C ILE A 6 -12.40 26.26 6.48
N LEU A 7 -12.71 25.00 6.82
CA LEU A 7 -11.72 23.97 7.10
C LEU A 7 -10.96 23.69 5.79
N ALA A 8 -9.78 24.28 5.63
CA ALA A 8 -8.89 23.98 4.52
C ALA A 8 -8.39 22.53 4.67
N LEU A 9 -9.10 21.60 4.06
CA LEU A 9 -8.57 20.27 3.77
C LEU A 9 -7.29 20.49 2.95
N LEU A 10 -6.12 20.19 3.51
CA LEU A 10 -4.86 20.11 2.76
C LEU A 10 -5.06 19.04 1.68
N ARG A 11 -5.51 19.46 0.50
CA ARG A 11 -5.48 18.65 -0.71
C ARG A 11 -4.06 18.75 -1.24
N LEU A 12 -3.34 17.63 -1.24
CA LEU A 12 -2.12 17.52 -2.01
C LEU A 12 -2.44 17.91 -3.47
N PRO A 13 -1.55 18.66 -4.16
CA PRO A 13 -1.76 19.06 -5.53
C PRO A 13 -1.87 17.80 -6.39
N PHE A 14 -2.93 17.73 -7.18
CA PHE A 14 -3.15 16.62 -8.10
C PHE A 14 -2.01 16.58 -9.13
N SER A 15 -1.20 15.52 -9.10
CA SER A 15 -0.37 15.12 -10.23
C SER A 15 -1.31 14.68 -11.37
N GLY A 16 -1.05 15.16 -12.58
CA GLY A 16 -1.69 14.72 -13.83
C GLY A 16 -0.90 13.60 -14.51
N ALA A 17 -0.12 12.83 -13.75
CA ALA A 17 0.53 11.63 -14.26
C ALA A 17 -0.50 10.62 -14.77
N ILE A 18 -0.21 9.93 -15.88
CA ILE A 18 -1.08 8.87 -16.45
C ILE A 18 -0.98 7.61 -15.56
N HIS A 19 -1.32 7.80 -14.30
CA HIS A 19 -1.53 6.77 -13.32
C HIS A 19 -2.79 6.01 -13.71
N HIS A 20 -2.83 4.70 -13.52
CA HIS A 20 -3.98 3.92 -13.93
C HIS A 20 -5.29 4.39 -13.26
N MET A 21 -5.19 4.99 -12.07
CA MET A 21 -6.30 5.64 -11.34
C MET A 21 -6.87 6.91 -12.01
N GLN A 22 -6.26 7.43 -13.08
CA GLN A 22 -6.85 8.50 -13.89
C GLN A 22 -7.69 7.98 -15.07
N ARG A 23 -7.64 6.67 -15.34
CA ARG A 23 -8.42 6.04 -16.41
C ARG A 23 -9.89 6.06 -16.00
N ARG A 24 -10.80 6.40 -16.92
CA ARG A 24 -12.23 6.32 -16.63
C ARG A 24 -12.74 4.91 -16.82
N ALA A 25 -13.70 4.51 -15.98
CA ALA A 25 -14.46 3.31 -16.19
C ALA A 25 -15.19 3.37 -17.56
N PRO A 26 -15.20 2.28 -18.34
CA PRO A 26 -15.90 2.27 -19.62
C PRO A 26 -17.43 2.33 -19.46
N ALA A 27 -18.11 2.99 -20.40
CA ALA A 27 -19.56 3.18 -20.35
C ALA A 27 -20.39 1.89 -20.49
N TRP A 28 -19.80 0.80 -20.98
CA TRP A 28 -20.48 -0.49 -21.17
C TRP A 28 -20.56 -1.36 -19.91
N VAL A 29 -19.83 -1.01 -18.86
CA VAL A 29 -19.87 -1.77 -17.61
C VAL A 29 -21.10 -1.31 -16.83
N ASN A 30 -22.09 -2.18 -16.68
CA ASN A 30 -23.17 -1.90 -15.74
C ASN A 30 -22.67 -2.20 -14.32
N PRO A 31 -22.51 -1.19 -13.45
CA PRO A 31 -21.91 -1.40 -12.13
C PRO A 31 -22.74 -2.31 -11.21
N ARG A 32 -24.01 -2.56 -11.57
CA ARG A 32 -24.94 -3.44 -10.83
C ARG A 32 -24.86 -4.91 -11.27
N ASP A 33 -24.28 -5.20 -12.43
CA ASP A 33 -24.40 -6.52 -13.05
C ASP A 33 -23.21 -7.44 -12.74
N ALA A 34 -22.16 -6.93 -12.08
CA ALA A 34 -20.98 -7.71 -11.75
C ALA A 34 -20.32 -7.23 -10.44
N VAL A 35 -20.35 -8.10 -9.42
CA VAL A 35 -19.66 -7.90 -8.13
C VAL A 35 -18.25 -8.51 -8.20
N ARG A 36 -17.29 -7.85 -7.56
CA ARG A 36 -15.93 -8.35 -7.32
C ARG A 36 -15.66 -8.41 -5.83
N PHE A 37 -14.90 -9.42 -5.44
CA PHE A 37 -14.49 -9.59 -4.05
C PHE A 37 -13.25 -8.77 -3.75
N LEU A 38 -13.31 -8.03 -2.65
CA LEU A 38 -12.18 -7.35 -2.04
C LEU A 38 -12.01 -7.91 -0.62
N ARG A 39 -11.05 -8.79 -0.42
CA ARG A 39 -10.70 -9.32 0.90
C ARG A 39 -9.62 -8.43 1.53
N VAL A 40 -9.74 -8.15 2.81
CA VAL A 40 -8.75 -7.38 3.57
C VAL A 40 -8.32 -8.20 4.76
N SER A 41 -7.02 -8.47 4.87
CA SER A 41 -6.46 -9.41 5.85
C SER A 41 -5.41 -8.73 6.71
N ASN A 42 -5.45 -8.97 8.03
CA ASN A 42 -4.48 -8.44 8.97
C ASN A 42 -3.53 -9.57 9.44
N ARG A 43 -2.29 -9.55 8.97
CA ARG A 43 -1.21 -10.43 9.46
C ARG A 43 -0.29 -9.71 10.47
N CYS A 44 -0.64 -8.50 10.90
CA CYS A 44 0.11 -7.79 11.92
C CYS A 44 -0.13 -8.44 13.30
N SER A 45 0.81 -8.26 14.24
CA SER A 45 0.66 -8.67 15.64
C SER A 45 -0.41 -7.90 16.41
N ASP A 46 -0.73 -6.71 15.92
CA ASP A 46 -1.67 -5.77 16.53
C ASP A 46 -2.87 -5.54 15.62
N ASP A 47 -3.93 -5.01 16.21
CA ASP A 47 -5.09 -4.58 15.48
C ASP A 47 -4.77 -3.38 14.61
N ILE A 48 -5.26 -3.43 13.38
CA ILE A 48 -5.22 -2.32 12.44
C ILE A 48 -6.63 -1.82 12.17
N SER A 49 -6.74 -0.59 11.69
CA SER A 49 -8.01 -0.08 11.17
C SER A 49 -7.87 0.18 9.68
N PRO A 50 -8.19 -0.80 8.81
CA PRO A 50 -8.17 -0.56 7.38
C PRO A 50 -9.16 0.53 7.00
N ALA A 51 -8.87 1.19 5.88
CA ALA A 51 -9.70 2.21 5.29
C ALA A 51 -9.70 2.07 3.77
N ILE A 52 -10.82 2.41 3.16
CA ILE A 52 -11.12 2.21 1.75
C ILE A 52 -11.71 3.49 1.21
N GLN A 53 -11.18 3.96 0.09
CA GLN A 53 -11.72 5.10 -0.63
C GLN A 53 -12.13 4.66 -2.03
N THR A 54 -13.37 4.97 -2.39
CA THR A 54 -13.88 4.79 -3.76
C THR A 54 -13.72 6.09 -4.52
N GLN A 55 -13.03 6.02 -5.67
CA GLN A 55 -12.88 7.13 -6.60
C GLN A 55 -13.89 7.06 -7.75
N ALA A 56 -14.19 5.85 -8.23
CA ALA A 56 -15.20 5.58 -9.26
C ALA A 56 -15.84 4.19 -9.05
N GLY A 57 -17.00 3.97 -9.68
CA GLY A 57 -17.82 2.78 -9.47
C GLY A 57 -18.53 2.75 -8.11
N PHE A 58 -19.01 1.57 -7.70
CA PHE A 58 -19.61 1.34 -6.39
C PHE A 58 -18.65 0.60 -5.47
N GLY A 59 -18.29 1.27 -4.37
CA GLY A 59 -17.45 0.71 -3.32
C GLY A 59 -18.20 -0.19 -2.33
N PRO A 60 -17.48 -0.68 -1.31
CA PRO A 60 -18.08 -1.47 -0.25
C PRO A 60 -19.04 -0.63 0.62
N ALA A 61 -19.91 -1.32 1.35
CA ALA A 61 -20.85 -0.66 2.29
C ALA A 61 -20.15 0.05 3.46
N VAL A 62 -18.89 -0.30 3.74
CA VAL A 62 -18.06 0.31 4.80
C VAL A 62 -16.72 0.75 4.22
N HIS A 63 -16.29 1.95 4.58
CA HIS A 63 -15.06 2.61 4.11
C HIS A 63 -13.97 2.64 5.19
N GLY A 64 -14.27 2.13 6.39
CA GLY A 64 -13.25 1.82 7.38
C GLY A 64 -13.80 1.06 8.58
N PHE A 65 -12.96 0.21 9.17
CA PHE A 65 -13.35 -0.71 10.23
C PHE A 65 -12.14 -1.14 11.07
N ARG A 66 -12.37 -1.64 12.29
CA ARG A 66 -11.34 -2.34 13.08
C ARG A 66 -11.18 -3.75 12.51
N LEU A 67 -9.94 -4.18 12.30
CA LEU A 67 -9.59 -5.54 11.89
C LEU A 67 -8.62 -6.13 12.91
N PRO A 68 -9.07 -7.08 13.76
CA PRO A 68 -8.20 -7.71 14.74
C PRO A 68 -6.99 -8.43 14.13
N ALA A 69 -5.94 -8.64 14.91
CA ALA A 69 -4.79 -9.44 14.50
C ALA A 69 -5.22 -10.86 14.04
N GLY A 70 -4.74 -11.30 12.87
CA GLY A 70 -5.04 -12.60 12.28
C GLY A 70 -6.36 -12.68 11.49
N GLU A 71 -7.24 -11.70 11.63
CA GLU A 71 -8.58 -11.71 11.02
C GLU A 71 -8.57 -11.23 9.56
N SER A 72 -9.61 -11.64 8.83
CA SER A 72 -9.86 -11.21 7.45
C SER A 72 -11.31 -10.78 7.28
N ARG A 73 -11.54 -9.76 6.44
CA ARG A 73 -12.88 -9.28 6.12
C ARG A 73 -13.10 -9.30 4.61
N LEU A 74 -14.15 -9.98 4.18
CA LEU A 74 -14.59 -9.99 2.78
C LEU A 74 -15.54 -8.81 2.54
N LEU A 75 -15.29 -8.09 1.46
CA LEU A 75 -16.08 -6.95 0.99
C LEU A 75 -16.41 -7.12 -0.49
N ASN A 76 -17.42 -6.38 -0.94
CA ASN A 76 -17.90 -6.40 -2.32
C ASN A 76 -17.74 -5.02 -2.93
N VAL A 77 -17.25 -4.98 -4.17
CA VAL A 77 -17.15 -3.78 -5.00
C VAL A 77 -17.72 -4.07 -6.39
N SER A 78 -18.10 -3.05 -7.15
CA SER A 78 -18.53 -3.25 -8.54
C SER A 78 -17.36 -3.62 -9.45
N ALA A 79 -17.64 -4.23 -10.60
CA ALA A 79 -16.61 -4.61 -11.57
C ALA A 79 -15.84 -3.43 -12.15
N ASP A 80 -16.43 -2.24 -12.20
CA ASP A 80 -15.78 -1.00 -12.63
C ASP A 80 -15.14 -0.20 -11.49
N TRP A 81 -15.06 -0.78 -10.28
CA TRP A 81 -14.58 -0.07 -9.11
C TRP A 81 -13.15 0.42 -9.30
N GLN A 82 -12.95 1.69 -8.92
CA GLN A 82 -11.64 2.28 -8.78
C GLN A 82 -11.50 2.85 -7.38
N GLY A 83 -10.43 2.48 -6.70
CA GLY A 83 -10.27 2.89 -5.33
C GLY A 83 -8.94 2.52 -4.71
N ARG A 84 -8.83 2.86 -3.43
CA ARG A 84 -7.62 2.73 -2.62
C ARG A 84 -7.93 2.02 -1.33
N VAL A 85 -7.00 1.20 -0.86
CA VAL A 85 -7.04 0.57 0.45
C VAL A 85 -5.76 0.91 1.20
N TRP A 86 -5.85 1.32 2.47
CA TRP A 86 -4.69 1.57 3.32
C TRP A 86 -4.93 1.16 4.77
N GLY A 87 -3.84 0.97 5.50
CA GLY A 87 -3.87 0.58 6.91
C GLY A 87 -3.68 1.78 7.81
N ARG A 88 -4.50 1.91 8.84
CA ARG A 88 -4.32 2.91 9.91
C ARG A 88 -3.85 2.21 11.17
N THR A 89 -2.84 2.77 11.81
CA THR A 89 -2.18 2.17 12.99
C THR A 89 -2.37 3.01 14.24
N ASN A 90 -2.38 2.33 15.39
CA ASN A 90 -2.51 2.92 16.71
C ASN A 90 -3.69 3.92 16.78
N CYS A 91 -4.89 3.39 16.51
CA CYS A 91 -6.12 4.15 16.44
C CYS A 91 -6.93 4.07 17.73
N SER A 92 -7.59 5.17 18.10
CA SER A 92 -8.60 5.21 19.15
C SER A 92 -9.81 6.03 18.69
N PHE A 93 -10.99 5.41 18.66
CA PHE A 93 -12.24 6.05 18.25
C PHE A 93 -13.16 6.22 19.47
N PRO A 94 -13.34 7.45 19.99
CA PRO A 94 -14.24 7.68 21.13
C PRO A 94 -15.66 7.21 20.81
N GLY A 95 -16.27 6.41 21.71
CA GLY A 95 -17.66 5.97 21.58
C GLY A 95 -17.91 4.75 20.70
N VAL A 96 -16.89 4.17 20.06
CA VAL A 96 -17.02 2.89 19.34
C VAL A 96 -16.70 1.73 20.29
N LYS A 97 -17.67 0.83 20.52
CA LYS A 97 -17.46 -0.37 21.33
C LYS A 97 -16.39 -1.24 20.69
N GLY A 98 -15.42 -1.69 21.47
CA GLY A 98 -14.30 -2.46 20.95
C GLY A 98 -13.36 -1.61 20.11
N THR A 99 -13.02 -0.39 20.52
CA THR A 99 -11.76 0.27 20.16
C THR A 99 -11.16 0.80 21.46
N PRO A 100 -10.31 0.02 22.17
CA PRO A 100 -9.86 0.41 23.48
C PRO A 100 -9.15 1.77 23.43
N PHE A 101 -9.47 2.64 24.37
CA PHE A 101 -8.79 3.92 24.55
C PHE A 101 -7.37 3.65 25.06
N ARG A 102 -6.41 3.47 24.14
CA ARG A 102 -5.00 3.70 24.45
C ARG A 102 -4.74 5.16 24.15
N SER A 103 -4.62 5.97 25.21
CA SER A 103 -3.97 7.28 25.10
C SER A 103 -2.67 7.03 24.33
N LEU A 104 -2.57 7.56 23.10
CA LEU A 104 -1.30 7.60 22.39
C LEU A 104 -0.35 8.25 23.39
N GLY A 105 0.74 7.57 23.75
CA GLY A 105 1.71 8.01 24.75
C GLY A 105 2.50 9.26 24.36
N LEU A 106 1.85 10.27 23.79
CA LEU A 106 2.31 11.64 23.65
C LEU A 106 2.31 12.28 25.05
N ARG A 107 3.23 11.83 25.91
CA ARG A 107 3.51 12.52 27.16
C ARG A 107 4.19 13.85 26.83
N GLY A 108 3.45 14.93 27.04
CA GLY A 108 4.02 16.27 27.15
C GLY A 108 3.42 17.28 26.18
N LYS A 109 2.78 18.30 26.77
CA LYS A 109 2.11 19.48 26.18
C LYS A 109 0.63 19.25 25.85
N GLU A 110 -0.21 20.07 26.48
CA GLU A 110 -1.67 20.15 26.39
C GLU A 110 -2.20 19.76 25.00
N GLU A 111 -2.91 18.64 24.93
CA GLU A 111 -3.62 18.18 23.73
C GLU A 111 -4.70 19.19 23.33
N LYS A 112 -4.39 20.07 22.38
CA LYS A 112 -5.41 20.36 21.36
C LYS A 112 -5.67 19.02 20.66
N ARG A 113 -6.78 18.35 20.99
CA ARG A 113 -7.24 17.18 20.22
C ARG A 113 -7.47 17.64 18.79
N ASP A 114 -6.50 17.41 17.92
CA ASP A 114 -6.49 17.83 16.51
C ASP A 114 -7.50 17.03 15.65
N GLY A 115 -8.54 16.48 16.26
CA GLY A 115 -9.54 15.62 15.61
C GLY A 115 -9.00 14.27 15.10
N ARG A 116 -7.69 13.99 15.21
CA ARG A 116 -7.06 12.75 14.74
C ARG A 116 -7.37 11.56 15.66
N ALA A 117 -7.76 10.43 15.07
CA ALA A 117 -8.03 9.18 15.81
C ALA A 117 -6.88 8.17 15.68
N CYS A 118 -6.12 8.20 14.58
CA CYS A 118 -5.04 7.25 14.30
C CYS A 118 -3.67 7.92 14.24
N TRP A 119 -2.60 7.21 14.63
CA TRP A 119 -1.24 7.74 14.53
C TRP A 119 -0.79 7.95 13.08
N THR A 120 -1.13 7.01 12.19
CA THR A 120 -0.84 7.07 10.75
C THR A 120 -2.08 6.74 9.93
N GLY A 121 -2.15 7.26 8.69
CA GLY A 121 -3.25 7.00 7.77
C GLY A 121 -4.61 7.56 8.20
N ASP A 122 -4.66 8.41 9.23
CA ASP A 122 -5.92 8.94 9.76
C ASP A 122 -6.76 9.62 8.67
N CYS A 123 -8.07 9.41 8.67
CA CYS A 123 -8.97 9.96 7.66
C CYS A 123 -9.93 11.01 8.24
N GLY A 124 -9.41 11.88 9.11
CA GLY A 124 -10.16 12.94 9.77
C GLY A 124 -10.86 12.49 11.05
N GLY A 125 -10.25 11.56 11.79
CA GLY A 125 -10.79 11.04 13.05
C GLY A 125 -11.95 10.05 12.94
N LEU A 126 -12.33 9.68 11.70
CA LEU A 126 -13.50 8.83 11.44
C LEU A 126 -13.09 7.37 11.35
N LEU A 127 -13.85 6.46 11.99
CA LEU A 127 -13.66 5.03 11.74
C LEU A 127 -14.03 4.69 10.29
N ASP A 128 -15.21 5.13 9.87
CA ASP A 128 -15.71 4.98 8.51
C ASP A 128 -15.31 6.20 7.67
N CYS A 129 -14.28 6.04 6.84
CA CYS A 129 -13.64 7.15 6.15
C CYS A 129 -14.52 7.77 5.07
N LYS A 130 -14.50 9.11 4.97
CA LYS A 130 -15.22 9.87 3.92
C LYS A 130 -14.31 10.40 2.81
N GLY A 131 -13.02 10.14 2.91
CA GLY A 131 -12.00 10.64 2.00
C GLY A 131 -10.67 9.93 2.21
N SER A 132 -9.62 10.48 1.59
CA SER A 132 -8.27 9.93 1.66
C SER A 132 -7.68 9.98 3.07
N GLY A 133 -6.79 9.05 3.35
CA GLY A 133 -5.97 9.05 4.57
C GLY A 133 -4.88 10.13 4.55
N GLN A 134 -4.49 10.58 5.73
CA GLN A 134 -3.36 11.49 5.91
C GLN A 134 -2.03 10.72 5.81
N PRO A 135 -1.07 11.19 4.99
CA PRO A 135 0.28 10.65 4.94
C PRO A 135 0.98 10.65 6.33
N PRO A 136 1.92 9.72 6.57
CA PRO A 136 2.36 8.67 5.66
C PRO A 136 1.37 7.49 5.61
N ALA A 137 1.10 6.97 4.42
CA ALA A 137 0.25 5.80 4.23
C ALA A 137 0.69 4.98 3.01
N THR A 138 0.97 3.69 3.22
CA THR A 138 1.15 2.70 2.14
C THR A 138 -0.23 2.42 1.52
N LEU A 139 -0.36 2.54 0.21
CA LEU A 139 -1.63 2.38 -0.50
C LEU A 139 -1.61 1.12 -1.38
N ALA A 140 -2.73 0.41 -1.44
CA ALA A 140 -3.06 -0.48 -2.56
C ALA A 140 -4.07 0.24 -3.45
N GLU A 141 -3.75 0.40 -4.73
CA GLU A 141 -4.57 1.12 -5.70
C GLU A 141 -5.14 0.15 -6.74
N PHE A 142 -6.39 0.36 -7.16
CA PHE A 142 -7.08 -0.54 -8.08
C PHE A 142 -7.89 0.21 -9.12
N THR A 143 -7.83 -0.26 -10.35
CA THR A 143 -8.74 0.05 -11.45
C THR A 143 -9.20 -1.26 -12.05
N LEU A 144 -10.35 -1.78 -11.61
CA LEU A 144 -10.79 -3.15 -11.91
C LEU A 144 -11.30 -3.37 -13.33
N GLU A 145 -11.60 -2.29 -14.04
CA GLU A 145 -12.00 -2.36 -15.44
C GLU A 145 -11.54 -1.12 -16.20
N SER A 146 -11.08 -1.33 -17.43
CA SER A 146 -10.56 -0.29 -18.30
C SER A 146 -11.02 -0.51 -19.75
N GLU A 147 -10.80 0.47 -20.61
CA GLU A 147 -11.22 0.36 -22.02
C GLU A 147 -10.62 -0.86 -22.73
N SER A 148 -9.45 -1.33 -22.30
CA SER A 148 -8.75 -2.50 -22.82
C SER A 148 -9.17 -3.83 -22.18
N ARG A 149 -10.23 -3.86 -21.36
CA ARG A 149 -10.65 -5.06 -20.59
C ARG A 149 -9.55 -5.59 -19.66
N GLN A 150 -8.81 -4.68 -19.05
CA GLN A 150 -7.74 -4.97 -18.11
C GLN A 150 -8.02 -4.36 -16.74
N THR A 151 -7.68 -5.11 -15.70
CA THR A 151 -7.49 -4.61 -14.34
C THR A 151 -6.08 -4.09 -14.19
N PHE A 152 -5.94 -2.89 -13.62
CA PHE A 152 -4.66 -2.34 -13.18
C PHE A 152 -4.64 -2.20 -11.67
N TYR A 153 -3.51 -2.52 -11.05
CA TYR A 153 -3.32 -2.38 -9.61
C TYR A 153 -1.85 -2.24 -9.26
N ASP A 154 -1.58 -1.67 -8.10
CA ASP A 154 -0.24 -1.50 -7.57
C ASP A 154 -0.23 -1.29 -6.05
N ILE A 155 0.99 -1.37 -5.50
CA ILE A 155 1.30 -0.83 -4.19
C ILE A 155 1.99 0.52 -4.41
N SER A 156 1.53 1.55 -3.69
CA SER A 156 2.01 2.92 -3.86
C SER A 156 2.56 3.51 -2.57
N LEU A 157 3.78 4.02 -2.66
CA LEU A 157 4.50 4.76 -1.63
C LEU A 157 4.56 6.26 -1.94
N VAL A 158 3.76 6.72 -2.91
CA VAL A 158 3.67 8.15 -3.28
C VAL A 158 3.23 9.00 -2.09
N ASP A 159 2.35 8.45 -1.24
CA ASP A 159 1.88 9.08 0.01
C ASP A 159 2.68 8.61 1.25
N GLY A 160 3.85 8.00 1.05
CA GLY A 160 4.73 7.53 2.11
C GLY A 160 4.55 6.05 2.45
N TYR A 161 5.18 5.64 3.56
CA TYR A 161 5.16 4.26 4.04
C TYR A 161 4.84 4.22 5.53
N ASN A 162 3.89 3.38 5.94
CA ASN A 162 3.53 3.18 7.35
C ASN A 162 3.33 1.71 7.75
N VAL A 163 2.88 0.86 6.82
CA VAL A 163 2.63 -0.56 7.07
C VAL A 163 3.11 -1.38 5.87
N ALA A 164 3.65 -2.58 6.12
CA ALA A 164 3.96 -3.52 5.05
C ALA A 164 2.66 -4.03 4.42
N MET A 165 2.69 -4.25 3.11
CA MET A 165 1.49 -4.57 2.34
C MET A 165 1.82 -5.55 1.22
N GLY A 166 0.87 -6.43 0.93
CA GLY A 166 0.87 -7.26 -0.27
C GLY A 166 -0.51 -7.27 -0.92
N ILE A 167 -0.54 -7.55 -2.21
CA ILE A 167 -1.77 -7.74 -2.97
C ILE A 167 -1.77 -9.15 -3.56
N ILE A 168 -2.89 -9.86 -3.43
CA ILE A 168 -3.10 -11.18 -4.02
C ILE A 168 -4.26 -11.09 -5.01
N ALA A 169 -4.03 -11.51 -6.25
CA ALA A 169 -5.10 -11.67 -7.23
C ALA A 169 -5.90 -12.94 -6.95
N LEU A 170 -7.20 -12.81 -6.68
CA LEU A 170 -8.12 -13.94 -6.43
C LEU A 170 -8.69 -14.43 -7.77
N LEU A 171 -7.87 -15.19 -8.50
CA LEU A 171 -8.16 -15.64 -9.87
C LEU A 171 -9.25 -16.74 -9.93
N ASP A 172 -9.41 -17.54 -8.87
CA ASP A 172 -10.19 -18.80 -8.88
C ASP A 172 -11.60 -18.76 -8.25
N TYR A 173 -12.17 -17.60 -7.96
CA TYR A 173 -13.37 -17.53 -7.11
C TYR A 173 -14.56 -16.75 -7.72
N PRO A 174 -15.69 -17.41 -8.08
CA PRO A 174 -15.83 -18.80 -8.55
C PRO A 174 -16.34 -18.85 -10.02
N ASN A 175 -15.87 -19.83 -10.80
CA ASN A 175 -16.26 -20.14 -12.19
C ASN A 175 -15.67 -19.28 -13.33
N ASN A 176 -14.35 -19.01 -13.30
CA ASN A 176 -13.65 -18.63 -14.54
C ASN A 176 -12.54 -19.62 -14.88
N THR A 177 -12.95 -20.83 -15.28
CA THR A 177 -12.07 -21.97 -15.60
C THR A 177 -11.15 -21.75 -16.81
N SER A 178 -11.22 -20.60 -17.49
CA SER A 178 -10.43 -20.32 -18.69
C SER A 178 -9.28 -19.32 -18.47
N ALA A 179 -9.32 -18.52 -17.40
CA ALA A 179 -8.31 -17.49 -17.11
C ALA A 179 -7.35 -17.86 -15.96
N SER A 180 -7.80 -18.70 -15.02
CA SER A 180 -7.00 -19.09 -13.85
C SER A 180 -5.79 -19.96 -14.15
N GLN A 181 -5.77 -20.66 -15.28
CA GLN A 181 -4.65 -21.58 -15.61
C GLN A 181 -3.41 -20.86 -16.16
N SER A 182 -3.50 -19.57 -16.54
CA SER A 182 -2.39 -18.87 -17.21
C SER A 182 -1.69 -17.80 -16.36
N ILE A 183 -2.26 -17.37 -15.25
CA ILE A 183 -1.73 -16.26 -14.45
C ILE A 183 -1.26 -16.81 -13.10
N LEU A 184 0.05 -16.77 -12.89
CA LEU A 184 0.69 -17.34 -11.72
C LEU A 184 0.96 -16.26 -10.64
N PRO A 185 0.88 -16.60 -9.34
CA PRO A 185 1.20 -15.68 -8.24
C PRO A 185 2.55 -14.98 -8.38
N ASN A 186 3.53 -15.69 -8.94
CA ASN A 186 4.88 -15.19 -9.16
C ASN A 186 4.96 -14.07 -10.22
N GLN A 187 3.85 -13.73 -10.87
CA GLN A 187 3.71 -12.66 -11.87
C GLN A 187 2.77 -11.54 -11.40
N THR A 188 1.99 -11.75 -10.35
CA THR A 188 0.83 -10.89 -10.05
C THR A 188 0.69 -10.45 -8.61
N ASN A 189 1.42 -11.04 -7.66
CA ASN A 189 1.20 -10.76 -6.26
C ASN A 189 2.33 -9.87 -5.68
N PRO A 190 2.29 -8.54 -5.88
CA PRO A 190 3.32 -7.66 -5.35
C PRO A 190 3.30 -7.61 -3.84
N VAL A 191 4.49 -7.46 -3.25
CA VAL A 191 4.72 -7.33 -1.81
C VAL A 191 5.73 -6.22 -1.55
N CYS A 192 5.42 -5.33 -0.60
CA CYS A 192 6.31 -4.28 -0.15
C CYS A 192 6.55 -4.35 1.37
N ILE A 193 7.79 -4.68 1.74
CA ILE A 193 8.24 -4.82 3.13
C ILE A 193 9.38 -3.82 3.38
N GLY A 194 9.00 -2.60 3.75
CA GLY A 194 9.90 -1.54 4.24
C GLY A 194 10.06 -1.49 5.75
N SER A 195 9.55 -2.49 6.46
CA SER A 195 9.54 -2.59 7.91
C SER A 195 10.45 -3.75 8.37
N PRO A 196 11.50 -3.48 9.17
CA PRO A 196 12.47 -4.48 9.60
C PRO A 196 11.88 -5.68 10.34
N HIS A 197 10.75 -5.50 11.03
CA HIS A 197 10.11 -6.55 11.82
C HIS A 197 9.52 -7.68 10.97
N PHE A 198 9.12 -7.39 9.73
CA PHE A 198 8.51 -8.36 8.81
C PHE A 198 9.51 -8.91 7.77
N LEU A 199 10.75 -8.40 7.78
CA LEU A 199 11.78 -8.77 6.82
C LEU A 199 12.40 -10.13 7.17
N ALA A 200 12.22 -11.10 6.28
CA ALA A 200 12.87 -12.40 6.38
C ALA A 200 14.37 -12.33 6.05
N ARG A 201 15.16 -13.23 6.65
CA ARG A 201 16.62 -13.24 6.48
C ARG A 201 17.02 -13.62 5.06
N ASN A 202 18.24 -13.29 4.66
CA ASN A 202 18.74 -13.56 3.30
C ASN A 202 18.97 -15.06 3.02
N ASP A 203 18.93 -15.91 4.04
CA ASP A 203 19.01 -17.36 3.96
C ASP A 203 17.63 -18.04 4.11
N ASP A 204 16.61 -17.26 4.49
CA ASP A 204 15.25 -17.71 4.75
C ASP A 204 14.28 -16.92 3.86
N PHE A 205 14.18 -17.35 2.60
CA PHE A 205 13.28 -16.75 1.59
C PHE A 205 11.86 -17.32 1.65
N HIS A 206 11.44 -17.88 2.79
CA HIS A 206 10.07 -18.31 2.98
C HIS A 206 9.16 -17.08 3.06
N MET A 207 8.62 -16.69 1.91
CA MET A 207 7.46 -15.80 1.84
C MET A 207 6.28 -16.50 2.50
N ASP A 208 5.40 -15.71 3.13
CA ASP A 208 4.11 -16.20 3.60
C ASP A 208 3.43 -17.06 2.52
N SER A 209 2.95 -18.25 2.91
CA SER A 209 2.41 -19.25 1.98
C SER A 209 1.26 -18.70 1.15
N ASP A 210 0.58 -17.69 1.67
CA ASP A 210 -0.51 -16.96 1.02
C ASP A 210 -0.09 -16.36 -0.34
N PHE A 211 1.21 -16.05 -0.54
CA PHE A 211 1.73 -15.48 -1.79
C PHE A 211 2.42 -16.50 -2.71
N ALA A 212 2.85 -17.64 -2.17
CA ALA A 212 3.69 -18.63 -2.86
C ALA A 212 2.89 -19.83 -3.43
N ASN A 213 1.68 -20.10 -2.91
CA ASN A 213 0.88 -21.27 -3.31
C ASN A 213 -0.30 -20.89 -4.20
N ALA A 214 -0.07 -20.80 -5.52
CA ALA A 214 -1.05 -21.35 -6.45
C ALA A 214 -0.60 -22.77 -6.77
N THR A 215 -0.91 -23.73 -5.89
CA THR A 215 -1.00 -25.12 -6.35
C THR A 215 -2.05 -25.15 -7.44
N SER A 216 -1.61 -25.21 -8.69
CA SER A 216 -2.47 -25.45 -9.85
C SER A 216 -3.41 -26.63 -9.53
N PRO A 217 -4.74 -26.48 -9.64
CA PRO A 217 -5.69 -27.54 -9.31
C PRO A 217 -5.79 -28.56 -10.44
N THR A 218 -4.68 -29.12 -10.92
CA THR A 218 -4.66 -30.31 -11.79
C THR A 218 -3.35 -31.08 -11.65
N ALA A 219 -3.08 -31.63 -10.47
CA ALA A 219 -2.19 -32.79 -10.38
C ALA A 219 -3.06 -34.05 -10.49
N ASP A 220 -3.25 -34.56 -11.72
CA ASP A 220 -3.75 -35.91 -11.93
C ASP A 220 -2.78 -36.88 -11.23
N PRO A 221 -3.23 -37.66 -10.23
CA PRO A 221 -2.37 -38.57 -9.47
C PRO A 221 -1.76 -39.71 -10.32
N LYS A 222 -2.05 -39.78 -11.62
CA LYS A 222 -1.50 -40.79 -12.54
C LYS A 222 -0.49 -40.25 -13.57
N SER A 223 -0.18 -38.96 -13.58
CA SER A 223 0.86 -38.40 -14.44
C SER A 223 2.26 -38.67 -13.89
N LYS A 224 2.98 -39.64 -14.48
CA LYS A 224 4.43 -39.78 -14.32
C LYS A 224 5.17 -38.85 -15.29
N GLN A 225 4.93 -37.53 -15.23
CA GLN A 225 5.77 -36.56 -15.94
C GLN A 225 5.71 -35.16 -15.33
N SER A 226 6.90 -34.61 -15.09
CA SER A 226 7.24 -33.27 -14.59
C SER A 226 7.13 -33.04 -13.07
N LYS A 227 8.29 -32.97 -12.40
CA LYS A 227 8.43 -32.25 -11.13
C LYS A 227 8.10 -30.77 -11.42
N SER A 228 6.87 -30.34 -11.18
CA SER A 228 6.54 -28.91 -11.23
C SER A 228 7.42 -28.18 -10.22
N GLN A 229 8.24 -27.24 -10.68
CA GLN A 229 8.92 -26.34 -9.75
C GLN A 229 7.85 -25.50 -9.05
N PRO A 230 7.98 -25.26 -7.73
CA PRO A 230 7.14 -24.26 -7.07
C PRO A 230 7.34 -22.93 -7.80
N HIS A 231 6.27 -22.29 -8.25
CA HIS A 231 6.30 -20.96 -8.83
C HIS A 231 6.58 -19.95 -7.72
N LEU A 232 7.84 -19.89 -7.29
CA LEU A 232 8.29 -18.98 -6.24
C LEU A 232 8.22 -17.54 -6.73
N LEU A 233 7.72 -16.65 -5.88
CA LEU A 233 7.72 -15.21 -6.13
C LEU A 233 9.16 -14.73 -6.32
N PRO A 234 9.50 -13.96 -7.36
CA PRO A 234 10.76 -13.24 -7.44
C PRO A 234 10.85 -12.25 -6.29
N LEU A 235 11.87 -12.39 -5.45
CA LEU A 235 12.07 -11.56 -4.27
C LEU A 235 13.33 -10.71 -4.40
N GLU A 236 13.26 -9.51 -3.86
CA GLU A 236 14.41 -8.63 -3.62
C GLU A 236 15.42 -9.34 -2.69
N ARG A 237 16.70 -9.44 -3.07
CA ARG A 237 17.73 -10.16 -2.29
C ARG A 237 18.89 -9.31 -1.77
N SER A 238 18.99 -8.06 -2.21
CA SER A 238 20.11 -7.16 -1.90
C SER A 238 19.93 -6.39 -0.60
N GLN A 239 18.70 -6.15 -0.13
CA GLN A 239 18.48 -5.36 1.08
C GLN A 239 18.80 -6.15 2.35
N SER A 240 19.54 -5.55 3.27
CA SER A 240 19.80 -6.14 4.60
C SER A 240 18.85 -5.56 5.65
N LEU A 241 18.72 -6.24 6.80
CA LEU A 241 18.01 -5.68 7.96
C LEU A 241 18.52 -4.29 8.35
N LYS A 242 19.84 -4.05 8.24
CA LYS A 242 20.46 -2.74 8.51
C LYS A 242 20.01 -1.69 7.49
N THR A 243 19.90 -2.08 6.22
CA THR A 243 19.47 -1.17 5.14
C THR A 243 17.99 -0.84 5.29
N VAL A 244 17.12 -1.84 5.54
CA VAL A 244 15.68 -1.61 5.76
C VAL A 244 15.43 -0.79 7.04
N ARG A 245 16.25 -0.91 8.09
CA ARG A 245 16.13 -0.03 9.27
C ARG A 245 16.43 1.43 8.99
N ARG A 246 17.18 1.74 7.94
CA ARG A 246 17.75 3.07 7.69
C ARG A 246 17.34 3.68 6.35
N TRP A 247 16.47 3.03 5.58
CA TRP A 247 16.13 3.47 4.23
C TRP A 247 15.38 4.80 4.22
N CYS A 248 14.54 5.04 5.24
CA CYS A 248 13.81 6.30 5.38
C CYS A 248 14.78 7.46 5.68
N PRO A 249 14.80 8.52 4.85
CA PRO A 249 15.58 9.72 5.12
C PRO A 249 15.23 10.33 6.48
N TRP A 250 16.22 10.95 7.14
CA TRP A 250 16.09 11.41 8.53
C TRP A 250 14.96 12.43 8.71
N ASP A 251 14.89 13.41 7.82
CA ASP A 251 13.92 14.50 7.78
C ASP A 251 12.50 14.05 7.40
N LEU A 252 12.36 12.86 6.82
CA LEU A 252 11.09 12.27 6.39
C LEU A 252 10.49 11.29 7.39
N GLN A 253 11.22 10.95 8.46
CA GLN A 253 10.66 10.17 9.56
C GLN A 253 9.52 10.94 10.26
N LEU A 254 8.45 10.24 10.61
CA LEU A 254 7.30 10.81 11.33
C LEU A 254 7.70 11.33 12.71
N GLN A 255 8.58 10.60 13.41
CA GLN A 255 9.15 11.00 14.69
C GLN A 255 10.68 10.89 14.65
N PRO A 256 11.40 11.84 14.03
CA PRO A 256 12.85 11.75 13.94
C PRO A 256 13.46 11.73 15.36
N PRO A 257 14.53 10.95 15.62
CA PRO A 257 15.19 10.94 16.92
C PRO A 257 15.61 12.34 17.35
N GLU A 258 15.62 12.60 18.65
CA GLU A 258 16.07 13.89 19.19
C GLU A 258 17.53 14.14 18.80
N LYS A 259 17.79 15.35 18.30
CA LYS A 259 19.14 15.79 17.91
C LYS A 259 20.07 15.69 19.13
N PRO A 260 21.34 15.30 18.99
CA PRO A 260 22.33 15.62 20.00
C PRO A 260 22.33 17.13 20.21
N GLY A 261 22.36 17.57 21.49
CA GLY A 261 22.58 18.98 21.80
C GLY A 261 23.81 19.52 21.06
N TYR A 262 23.86 20.83 20.83
CA TYR A 262 24.94 21.60 20.17
C TYR A 262 24.78 21.96 18.68
N GLY A 263 23.63 21.70 18.04
CA GLY A 263 23.35 22.28 16.72
C GLY A 263 24.22 21.75 15.56
N ILE A 264 25.03 20.72 15.83
CA ILE A 264 25.73 19.94 14.81
C ILE A 264 24.71 18.95 14.24
N TYR A 265 24.42 19.06 12.95
CA TYR A 265 23.65 18.06 12.22
C TYR A 265 24.58 16.88 11.90
N PRO A 266 24.34 15.68 12.46
CA PRO A 266 24.98 14.49 11.96
C PRO A 266 24.29 14.07 10.65
N TYR A 267 24.67 14.72 9.56
CA TYR A 267 24.37 14.26 8.22
C TYR A 267 25.68 13.85 7.55
N PRO A 268 25.78 12.64 6.99
CA PRO A 268 25.07 11.40 7.34
C PRO A 268 26.06 10.36 7.94
N ASP A 269 25.60 9.58 8.93
CA ASP A 269 26.35 8.53 9.66
C ASP A 269 26.87 8.91 11.07
N ASP A 270 25.97 9.40 11.93
CA ASP A 270 26.19 9.26 13.36
C ASP A 270 25.91 7.83 13.86
N HIS A 271 26.47 7.54 15.04
CA HIS A 271 26.17 6.35 15.82
C HIS A 271 24.82 6.44 16.56
N ILE A 272 23.92 7.36 16.20
CA ILE A 272 22.62 7.48 16.86
C ILE A 272 21.74 6.31 16.47
N GLU A 273 21.22 5.63 17.49
CA GLU A 273 20.30 4.53 17.31
C GLU A 273 18.94 5.06 16.84
N ARG A 274 18.50 4.61 15.66
CA ARG A 274 17.18 4.93 15.14
C ARG A 274 16.14 3.98 15.75
N PRO A 275 14.88 4.42 15.94
CA PRO A 275 13.81 3.52 16.33
C PRO A 275 13.70 2.36 15.33
N LEU A 276 13.34 1.17 15.84
CA LEU A 276 13.25 -0.05 15.05
C LEU A 276 12.35 0.10 13.81
N PHE A 277 11.29 0.91 13.92
CA PHE A 277 10.46 1.31 12.81
C PHE A 277 9.93 2.73 13.02
N ASN A 278 9.95 3.53 11.95
CA ASN A 278 9.38 4.87 11.93
C ASN A 278 8.65 5.06 10.59
N PRO A 279 7.35 5.37 10.60
CA PRO A 279 6.63 5.71 9.37
C PRO A 279 7.37 6.83 8.61
N CYS A 280 7.40 6.70 7.29
CA CYS A 280 8.21 7.55 6.42
C CYS A 280 7.31 8.37 5.51
N TYR A 281 7.36 9.69 5.63
CA TYR A 281 6.76 10.58 4.64
C TYR A 281 7.45 10.42 3.30
N SER A 282 6.69 10.50 2.21
CA SER A 282 7.28 10.81 0.91
C SER A 282 7.76 12.26 0.87
N ALA A 283 8.62 12.59 -0.10
CA ALA A 283 9.06 13.97 -0.29
C ALA A 283 7.86 14.93 -0.53
N CYS A 284 6.89 14.51 -1.36
CA CYS A 284 5.67 15.30 -1.61
C CYS A 284 4.84 15.49 -0.34
N ALA A 285 4.61 14.42 0.42
CA ALA A 285 3.83 14.47 1.65
C ALA A 285 4.48 15.36 2.72
N LYS A 286 5.80 15.51 2.69
CA LYS A 286 6.53 16.33 3.66
C LYS A 286 6.42 17.83 3.39
N ASP A 287 6.71 18.27 2.17
CA ASP A 287 6.91 19.69 1.88
C ASP A 287 6.00 20.26 0.80
N ASN A 288 5.15 19.42 0.19
CA ASN A 288 4.16 19.80 -0.80
C ASN A 288 4.73 20.59 -2.01
N LYS A 289 6.02 20.44 -2.30
CA LYS A 289 6.65 21.16 -3.41
C LYS A 289 6.20 20.59 -4.76
N PRO A 290 5.94 21.44 -5.77
CA PRO A 290 5.49 20.98 -7.09
C PRO A 290 6.44 19.97 -7.76
N GLU A 291 7.75 20.08 -7.54
CA GLU A 291 8.74 19.12 -8.05
C GLU A 291 8.67 17.74 -7.40
N HIS A 292 8.39 17.68 -6.08
CA HIS A 292 8.24 16.42 -5.37
C HIS A 292 6.88 15.77 -5.64
N CYS A 293 5.85 16.58 -5.82
CA CYS A 293 4.49 16.12 -6.11
C CYS A 293 4.20 15.97 -7.61
N CYS A 294 5.19 16.20 -8.48
CA CYS A 294 5.03 16.15 -9.93
C CYS A 294 3.87 17.01 -10.47
N ALA A 295 3.66 18.19 -9.88
CA ALA A 295 2.54 19.08 -10.18
C ALA A 295 2.95 20.28 -11.05
N GLY A 296 1.98 20.91 -11.70
CA GLY A 296 2.17 22.12 -12.50
C GLY A 296 3.22 21.93 -13.60
N LYS A 297 4.30 22.71 -13.59
CA LYS A 297 5.37 22.61 -14.61
C LYS A 297 6.11 21.27 -14.59
N TYR A 298 6.05 20.51 -13.50
CA TYR A 298 6.69 19.20 -13.35
C TYR A 298 5.74 18.04 -13.68
N ASN A 299 4.52 18.33 -14.14
CA ASN A 299 3.51 17.35 -14.51
C ASN A 299 3.80 16.69 -15.87
N SER A 300 4.97 16.07 -16.01
CA SER A 300 5.26 15.11 -17.08
C SER A 300 6.40 14.17 -16.68
N PRO A 301 6.44 12.94 -17.24
CA PRO A 301 7.53 11.99 -16.94
C PRO A 301 8.92 12.54 -17.28
N LYS A 302 9.01 13.42 -18.29
CA LYS A 302 10.28 14.05 -18.69
C LYS A 302 10.77 15.12 -17.72
N LYS A 303 9.87 15.69 -16.91
CA LYS A 303 10.16 16.85 -16.04
C LYS A 303 10.14 16.49 -14.56
N CYS A 304 9.30 15.56 -14.12
CA CYS A 304 9.38 15.03 -12.76
C CYS A 304 10.47 13.95 -12.72
N ARG A 305 11.47 14.15 -11.88
CA ARG A 305 12.56 13.19 -11.70
C ARG A 305 12.42 12.49 -10.35
N PRO A 306 12.93 11.25 -10.22
CA PRO A 306 13.11 10.62 -8.92
C PRO A 306 13.90 11.56 -7.99
N ASN A 307 13.48 11.60 -6.73
CA ASN A 307 14.17 12.30 -5.65
C ASN A 307 14.83 11.29 -4.70
N PHE A 308 15.56 11.79 -3.70
CA PHE A 308 16.27 10.94 -2.75
C PHE A 308 15.37 9.94 -2.01
N TYR A 309 14.13 10.34 -1.68
CA TYR A 309 13.15 9.42 -1.08
C TYR A 309 12.76 8.31 -2.05
N SER A 310 12.35 8.68 -3.27
CA SER A 310 11.82 7.72 -4.24
C SER A 310 12.89 6.69 -4.64
N GLU A 311 14.14 7.12 -4.82
CA GLU A 311 15.26 6.20 -5.08
C GLU A 311 15.50 5.20 -3.94
N LYS A 312 15.34 5.63 -2.68
CA LYS A 312 15.47 4.75 -1.52
C LYS A 312 14.26 3.82 -1.41
N ALA A 313 13.05 4.34 -1.58
CA ALA A 313 11.82 3.57 -1.53
C ALA A 313 11.82 2.45 -2.59
N LYS A 314 12.22 2.77 -3.83
CA LYS A 314 12.33 1.81 -4.93
C LYS A 314 13.32 0.69 -4.66
N LYS A 315 14.46 0.97 -4.00
CA LYS A 315 15.42 -0.07 -3.60
C LYS A 315 14.85 -1.06 -2.59
N ILE A 316 13.91 -0.61 -1.75
CA ILE A 316 13.29 -1.44 -0.72
C ILE A 316 12.07 -2.18 -1.26
N CYS A 317 11.26 -1.55 -2.11
CA CYS A 317 10.10 -2.14 -2.75
C CYS A 317 10.17 -1.91 -4.26
N PRO A 318 10.87 -2.78 -5.01
CA PRO A 318 11.07 -2.63 -6.47
C PRO A 318 9.75 -2.52 -7.25
N ASP A 319 8.79 -3.38 -6.92
CA ASP A 319 7.48 -3.45 -7.57
C ASP A 319 6.48 -2.36 -7.12
N ALA A 320 6.83 -1.51 -6.16
CA ALA A 320 5.93 -0.46 -5.64
C ALA A 320 6.25 0.91 -6.25
N TYR A 321 5.21 1.73 -6.46
CA TYR A 321 5.40 3.12 -6.88
C TYR A 321 6.16 3.90 -5.80
N SER A 322 7.27 4.51 -6.20
CA SER A 322 8.09 5.35 -5.31
C SER A 322 7.81 6.85 -5.47
N TYR A 323 7.22 7.26 -6.59
CA TYR A 323 6.79 8.62 -6.93
C TYR A 323 5.76 8.58 -8.07
N ALA A 324 5.13 9.72 -8.41
CA ALA A 324 3.96 9.74 -9.29
C ALA A 324 4.18 9.29 -10.75
N TYR A 325 5.41 9.23 -11.26
CA TYR A 325 5.72 8.82 -12.65
C TYR A 325 6.56 7.54 -12.71
N ASP A 326 6.35 6.63 -11.77
CA ASP A 326 7.07 5.36 -11.64
C ASP A 326 6.40 4.18 -12.37
N ASP A 327 5.54 4.48 -13.36
CA ASP A 327 4.56 3.53 -13.90
C ASP A 327 5.18 2.24 -14.46
N GLU A 328 6.23 2.37 -15.28
CA GLU A 328 6.79 1.23 -16.01
C GLU A 328 7.18 0.09 -15.06
N THR A 329 7.68 0.41 -13.86
CA THR A 329 8.26 -0.54 -12.91
C THR A 329 7.32 -0.90 -11.75
N SER A 330 6.05 -0.47 -11.79
CA SER A 330 5.18 -0.58 -10.61
C SER A 330 3.72 -0.87 -10.89
N THR A 331 3.26 -0.77 -12.14
CA THR A 331 1.90 -1.16 -12.49
C THR A 331 1.81 -2.64 -12.83
N PHE A 332 0.88 -3.35 -12.19
CA PHE A 332 0.47 -4.70 -12.59
C PHE A 332 -0.80 -4.61 -13.44
N ALA A 333 -0.88 -5.48 -14.46
CA ALA A 333 -2.03 -5.57 -15.34
C ALA A 333 -2.44 -7.02 -15.58
N ILE A 334 -3.70 -7.34 -15.33
CA ILE A 334 -4.29 -8.67 -15.60
C ILE A 334 -5.63 -8.50 -16.35
N PRO A 335 -6.14 -9.52 -17.04
CA PRO A 335 -7.49 -9.48 -17.60
C PRO A 335 -8.54 -9.13 -16.53
N SER A 336 -9.52 -8.30 -16.89
CA SER A 336 -10.62 -7.94 -15.99
C SER A 336 -11.42 -9.18 -15.57
N GLY A 337 -11.90 -9.19 -14.32
CA GLY A 337 -12.75 -10.27 -13.80
C GLY A 337 -12.35 -10.81 -12.44
N SER A 338 -11.10 -10.60 -12.03
CA SER A 338 -10.57 -11.12 -10.76
C SER A 338 -11.02 -10.31 -9.55
N GLY A 339 -11.19 -11.00 -8.42
CA GLY A 339 -11.20 -10.35 -7.10
C GLY A 339 -9.78 -10.11 -6.59
N PHE A 340 -9.64 -9.40 -5.49
CA PHE A 340 -8.35 -9.11 -4.88
C PHE A 340 -8.39 -9.28 -3.37
N GLU A 341 -7.23 -9.60 -2.80
CA GLU A 341 -6.97 -9.57 -1.38
C GLU A 341 -5.84 -8.58 -1.09
N VAL A 342 -6.08 -7.66 -0.15
CA VAL A 342 -5.06 -6.78 0.42
C VAL A 342 -4.62 -7.35 1.76
N VAL A 343 -3.35 -7.71 1.87
CA VAL A 343 -2.76 -8.29 3.08
C VAL A 343 -1.87 -7.24 3.74
N PHE A 344 -2.17 -6.91 4.99
CA PHE A 344 -1.32 -6.07 5.82
C PHE A 344 -0.32 -6.92 6.61
N CYS A 345 0.91 -6.43 6.70
CA CYS A 345 2.03 -7.09 7.38
C CYS A 345 2.38 -8.49 6.88
N PRO A 346 2.50 -8.74 5.56
CA PRO A 346 3.04 -10.00 5.07
C PRO A 346 4.47 -10.21 5.61
N MET A 347 4.77 -11.43 6.03
CA MET A 347 6.13 -11.82 6.42
C MET A 347 6.90 -12.29 5.18
N GLY A 348 8.14 -11.83 5.01
CA GLY A 348 8.94 -12.21 3.86
C GLY A 348 9.87 -11.09 3.39
N ARG A 349 9.98 -10.93 2.07
CA ARG A 349 10.77 -9.87 1.44
C ARG A 349 9.97 -9.20 0.36
N SER A 350 10.31 -7.96 0.01
CA SER A 350 9.63 -7.27 -1.10
C SER A 350 9.78 -8.07 -2.39
N SER A 351 8.76 -8.02 -3.23
CA SER A 351 8.78 -8.66 -4.53
C SER A 351 9.60 -7.85 -5.55
N ASP A 352 10.12 -8.54 -6.55
CA ASP A 352 10.88 -8.00 -7.68
C ASP A 352 10.40 -8.60 -9.00
N ILE A 353 9.08 -8.75 -9.12
CA ILE A 353 8.39 -9.46 -10.21
C ILE A 353 8.63 -8.74 -11.53
N LEU A 354 8.42 -7.43 -11.57
CA LEU A 354 8.41 -6.68 -12.83
C LEU A 354 9.81 -6.60 -13.45
N ASP A 355 10.87 -6.54 -12.65
CA ASP A 355 12.25 -6.60 -13.17
C ASP A 355 12.56 -8.00 -13.73
N HIS A 356 12.05 -9.06 -13.10
CA HIS A 356 12.22 -10.43 -13.59
C HIS A 356 11.45 -10.71 -14.88
N LEU A 357 10.25 -10.13 -15.06
CA LEU A 357 9.44 -10.33 -16.27
C LEU A 357 9.96 -9.57 -17.50
N ARG A 358 10.85 -8.59 -17.31
CA ARG A 358 11.45 -7.80 -18.40
C ARG A 358 12.73 -8.40 -18.96
N LYS A 359 13.37 -9.31 -18.22
CA LYS A 359 14.55 -10.06 -18.66
C LYS A 359 14.10 -11.26 -19.48
#